data_AF-A0A812RVC7-F1
#
_entry.id   AF-A0A812RVC7-F1
#
_cell.length_a   1.000
_cell.length_b   1.000
_cell.length_c   1.000
_cell.angle_alpha   90.00
_cell.angle_beta   90.00
_cell.angle_gamma   90.00
#
_symmetry.space_group_name_H-M   'P 1'
#
loop_
_entity.id
_entity.type
_entity.pdbx_description
1 polymer ?
#
loop_
_entity_poly.entity_id
_entity_poly.type
_entity_poly.pdbx_seq_one_letter_code
_entity_poly.pdbx_strand_id
1 'polypeptide(L)'
;MDHIDARASLKAGAIGALGSVPGTVCAHPLDVLKIRLQTTDKGTLLDAARGVHREHGYRGFYKGLVPALEQRFLSRGPMFLVSEVSTQLVARHLRFGELGSRACGSVLSGYVVGFLQALSEYRKKLLSQYVVDAVGARFGHLISDAARAGQLRTGLLRRMHAAAVCSSVFDGTFFCTRDALSAHLNPPLAYGMAAATA
;
A
#
# COMPACT_ATOMS: atom_id res chain seq x y z
N MET A 1 23.91 10.71 -14.38
CA MET A 1 22.58 10.13 -14.15
C MET A 1 21.59 11.29 -14.19
N ASP A 2 21.30 11.81 -15.39
CA ASP A 2 20.54 13.05 -15.54
C ASP A 2 19.46 12.88 -16.61
N HIS A 3 18.37 12.23 -16.19
CA HIS A 3 17.01 12.59 -16.55
C HIS A 3 16.07 11.63 -15.82
N ILE A 4 15.21 12.15 -14.94
CA ILE A 4 14.08 11.38 -14.43
C ILE A 4 13.19 11.10 -15.64
N ASP A 5 13.14 9.85 -16.07
CA ASP A 5 12.32 9.45 -17.19
C ASP A 5 10.87 9.26 -16.71
N ALA A 6 10.25 10.37 -16.30
CA ALA A 6 8.96 10.39 -15.62
C ALA A 6 7.87 9.70 -16.43
N ARG A 7 7.97 9.72 -17.77
CA ARG A 7 7.07 8.99 -18.67
C ARG A 7 7.23 7.48 -18.51
N ALA A 8 8.46 6.97 -18.41
CA ALA A 8 8.73 5.54 -18.20
C ALA A 8 8.26 5.09 -16.82
N SER A 9 8.57 5.84 -15.77
CA SER A 9 8.11 5.54 -14.41
C SER A 9 6.59 5.58 -14.28
N LEU A 10 5.92 6.54 -14.94
CA LEU A 10 4.46 6.63 -14.96
C LEU A 10 3.83 5.45 -15.71
N LYS A 11 4.40 5.04 -16.85
CA LYS A 11 3.95 3.84 -17.56
C LYS A 11 4.10 2.59 -16.70
N ALA A 12 5.24 2.43 -16.04
CA ALA A 12 5.47 1.30 -15.12
C ALA A 12 4.46 1.30 -13.96
N GLY A 13 4.21 2.47 -13.35
CA GLY A 13 3.17 2.66 -12.33
C GLY A 13 1.77 2.31 -12.83
N ALA A 14 1.39 2.75 -14.03
CA ALA A 14 0.10 2.43 -14.62
C ALA A 14 -0.07 0.94 -14.91
N ILE A 15 0.95 0.28 -15.46
CA ILE A 15 0.95 -1.17 -15.70
C ILE A 15 0.85 -1.93 -14.37
N GLY A 16 1.62 -1.52 -13.36
CA GLY A 16 1.56 -2.12 -12.03
C GLY A 16 0.20 -1.96 -11.35
N ALA A 17 -0.44 -0.80 -11.54
CA ALA A 17 -1.76 -0.54 -11.00
C ALA A 17 -2.84 -1.37 -11.71
N LEU A 18 -2.83 -1.42 -13.04
CA LEU A 18 -3.76 -2.24 -13.83
C LEU A 18 -3.56 -3.74 -13.57
N GLY A 19 -2.31 -4.19 -13.47
CA GLY A 19 -1.98 -5.58 -13.15
C GLY A 19 -2.43 -6.01 -11.75
N SER A 20 -2.66 -5.06 -10.83
CA SER A 20 -3.17 -5.36 -9.49
C SER A 20 -4.68 -5.61 -9.43
N VAL A 21 -5.44 -5.28 -10.48
CA VAL A 21 -6.90 -5.38 -10.50
C VAL A 21 -7.38 -6.83 -10.35
N PRO A 22 -6.94 -7.80 -11.16
CA PRO A 22 -7.46 -9.17 -11.08
C PRO A 22 -7.17 -9.81 -9.71
N GLY A 23 -5.95 -9.64 -9.21
CA GLY A 23 -5.56 -10.14 -7.88
C GLY A 23 -6.41 -9.53 -6.76
N THR A 24 -6.71 -8.23 -6.85
CA THR A 24 -7.58 -7.56 -5.88
C THR A 24 -9.01 -8.10 -5.96
N VAL A 25 -9.58 -8.26 -7.15
CA VAL A 25 -10.95 -8.79 -7.32
C VAL A 25 -11.07 -10.21 -6.79
N CYS A 26 -10.07 -11.07 -7.03
CA CYS A 26 -10.06 -12.44 -6.53
C CYS A 26 -9.86 -12.53 -5.01
N ALA A 27 -9.02 -11.66 -4.43
CA ALA A 27 -8.72 -11.67 -3.00
C ALA A 27 -9.78 -10.95 -2.14
N HIS A 28 -10.55 -10.02 -2.72
CA HIS A 28 -11.48 -9.16 -1.99
C HIS A 28 -12.53 -9.92 -1.14
N PRO A 29 -13.12 -11.06 -1.59
CA PRO A 29 -14.00 -11.86 -0.74
C PRO A 29 -13.32 -12.34 0.56
N LEU A 30 -12.05 -12.74 0.50
CA LEU A 30 -11.30 -13.18 1.68
C LEU A 30 -11.00 -11.99 2.60
N ASP A 31 -10.73 -10.80 2.07
CA ASP A 31 -10.54 -9.58 2.86
C ASP A 31 -11.81 -9.24 3.66
N VAL A 32 -12.99 -9.34 3.04
CA VAL A 32 -14.28 -9.12 3.71
C VAL A 32 -14.49 -10.13 4.84
N LEU A 33 -14.20 -11.41 4.61
CA LEU A 33 -14.33 -12.45 5.62
C LEU A 33 -13.35 -12.26 6.78
N LYS A 34 -12.10 -11.88 6.48
CA LYS A 34 -11.09 -11.58 7.49
C LYS A 34 -11.53 -10.43 8.38
N ILE A 35 -12.06 -9.35 7.82
CA ILE A 35 -12.59 -8.22 8.60
C ILE A 35 -13.76 -8.69 9.47
N ARG A 36 -14.70 -9.47 8.91
CA ARG A 36 -15.83 -9.99 9.70
C ARG A 36 -15.37 -10.83 10.89
N LEU A 37 -14.40 -11.73 10.68
CA LEU A 37 -13.81 -12.52 11.76
C LEU A 37 -13.07 -11.67 12.80
N GLN A 38 -12.37 -10.62 12.40
CA GLN A 38 -11.68 -9.71 13.33
C GLN A 38 -12.65 -8.80 14.11
N THR A 39 -13.86 -8.58 13.59
CA THR A 39 -14.91 -7.76 14.23
C THR A 39 -15.94 -8.57 15.01
N THR A 40 -15.99 -9.89 14.79
CA THR A 40 -16.89 -10.80 15.47
C THR A 40 -16.05 -11.69 16.39
N ASP A 41 -16.16 -11.53 17.70
CA ASP A 41 -15.28 -12.20 18.68
C ASP A 41 -15.32 -13.75 18.64
N LYS A 42 -16.19 -14.37 17.83
CA LYS A 42 -16.40 -15.82 17.76
C LYS A 42 -16.84 -16.26 16.34
N GLY A 43 -16.38 -17.43 15.91
CA GLY A 43 -16.86 -18.11 14.70
C GLY A 43 -15.75 -18.62 13.78
N THR A 44 -16.08 -19.57 12.92
CA THR A 44 -15.18 -20.06 11.86
C THR A 44 -15.30 -19.19 10.60
N LEU A 45 -14.35 -19.33 9.67
CA LEU A 45 -14.43 -18.68 8.35
C LEU A 45 -15.74 -19.01 7.61
N LEU A 46 -16.24 -20.24 7.79
CA LEU A 46 -17.51 -20.71 7.24
C LEU A 46 -18.70 -19.98 7.85
N ASP A 47 -18.68 -19.71 9.16
CA ASP A 47 -19.74 -18.96 9.83
C ASP A 47 -19.78 -17.51 9.37
N ALA A 48 -18.60 -16.89 9.20
CA ALA A 48 -18.48 -15.55 8.61
C ALA A 48 -19.02 -15.51 7.18
N ALA A 49 -18.70 -16.52 6.36
CA ALA A 49 -19.18 -16.61 4.97
C ALA A 49 -20.69 -16.80 4.88
N ARG A 50 -21.26 -17.70 5.71
CA ARG A 50 -22.71 -17.88 5.81
C ARG A 50 -23.41 -16.62 6.29
N GLY A 51 -22.82 -15.92 7.28
CA GLY A 51 -23.34 -14.65 7.79
C GLY A 51 -23.42 -13.58 6.70
N VAL A 52 -22.32 -13.37 5.96
CA VAL A 52 -22.28 -12.40 4.85
C VAL A 52 -23.30 -12.75 3.77
N HIS A 53 -23.38 -14.03 3.39
CA HIS A 53 -24.32 -14.48 2.38
C HIS A 53 -25.78 -14.30 2.83
N ARG A 54 -26.11 -14.59 4.09
CA ARG A 54 -27.47 -14.44 4.62
C ARG A 54 -27.92 -12.97 4.71
N GLU A 55 -27.01 -12.07 5.07
CA GLU A 55 -27.33 -10.64 5.28
C GLU A 55 -27.37 -9.86 3.96
N HIS A 56 -26.43 -10.09 3.04
CA HIS A 56 -26.20 -9.24 1.86
C HIS A 56 -26.06 -10.03 0.55
N GLY A 57 -26.22 -11.36 0.58
CA GLY A 57 -26.02 -12.23 -0.57
C GLY A 57 -24.60 -12.19 -1.12
N TYR A 58 -24.44 -12.58 -2.40
CA TYR A 58 -23.15 -12.57 -3.09
C TYR A 58 -22.52 -11.17 -3.23
N ARG A 59 -23.35 -10.12 -3.28
CA ARG A 59 -22.87 -8.73 -3.36
C ARG A 59 -22.17 -8.29 -2.08
N GLY A 60 -22.50 -8.89 -0.93
CA GLY A 60 -21.82 -8.63 0.34
C GLY A 60 -20.31 -8.89 0.30
N PHE A 61 -19.88 -9.92 -0.44
CA PHE A 61 -18.46 -10.28 -0.58
C PHE A 61 -17.65 -9.28 -1.40
N TYR A 62 -18.30 -8.43 -2.20
CA TYR A 62 -17.67 -7.40 -3.03
C TYR A 62 -17.94 -5.98 -2.54
N LYS A 63 -18.53 -5.85 -1.35
CA LYS A 63 -18.76 -4.55 -0.71
C LYS A 63 -17.41 -3.85 -0.48
N GLY A 64 -17.29 -2.60 -0.94
CA GLY A 64 -16.05 -1.83 -0.83
C GLY A 64 -14.97 -2.17 -1.87
N LEU A 65 -15.30 -2.92 -2.93
CA LEU A 65 -14.34 -3.23 -4.01
C LEU A 65 -13.82 -1.97 -4.72
N VAL A 66 -14.70 -1.01 -5.02
CA VAL A 66 -14.30 0.26 -5.69
C VAL A 66 -13.25 1.03 -4.88
N PRO A 67 -13.46 1.35 -3.59
CA PRO A 67 -12.43 2.02 -2.80
C PRO A 67 -11.19 1.15 -2.57
N ALA A 68 -11.32 -0.19 -2.60
CA ALA A 68 -10.17 -1.08 -2.58
C ALA A 68 -9.31 -0.97 -3.84
N LEU A 69 -9.93 -0.97 -5.02
CA LEU A 69 -9.24 -0.78 -6.29
C LEU A 69 -8.59 0.60 -6.36
N GLU A 70 -9.33 1.66 -6.03
CA GLU A 70 -8.80 3.02 -6.02
C GLU A 70 -7.58 3.17 -5.11
N GLN A 71 -7.62 2.55 -3.92
CA GLN A 71 -6.48 2.51 -3.02
C GLN A 71 -5.26 1.81 -3.68
N ARG A 72 -5.47 0.73 -4.43
CA ARG A 72 -4.39 0.04 -5.16
C ARG A 72 -3.83 0.93 -6.27
N PHE A 73 -4.66 1.66 -7.01
CA PHE A 73 -4.18 2.63 -8.00
C PHE A 73 -3.35 3.74 -7.34
N LEU A 74 -3.82 4.26 -6.21
CA LEU A 74 -3.16 5.35 -5.50
C LEU A 74 -1.86 4.92 -4.81
N SER A 75 -1.73 3.66 -4.41
CA SER A 75 -0.47 3.15 -3.83
C SER A 75 0.51 2.62 -4.88
N ARG A 76 0.06 1.82 -5.87
CA ARG A 76 0.94 1.25 -6.91
C ARG A 76 1.36 2.27 -7.97
N GLY A 77 0.49 3.23 -8.31
CA GLY A 77 0.75 4.20 -9.37
C GLY A 77 1.97 5.09 -9.08
N PRO A 78 2.04 5.74 -7.91
CA PRO A 78 3.17 6.60 -7.56
C PRO A 78 4.44 5.84 -7.18
N MET A 79 4.35 4.57 -6.76
CA MET A 79 5.46 3.82 -6.17
C MET A 79 6.73 3.87 -7.04
N PHE A 80 6.63 3.57 -8.34
CA PHE A 80 7.79 3.56 -9.23
C PHE A 80 8.41 4.94 -9.42
N LEU A 81 7.60 5.99 -9.50
CA LEU A 81 8.11 7.36 -9.62
C LEU A 81 8.78 7.81 -8.31
N VAL A 82 8.17 7.49 -7.17
CA VAL A 82 8.69 7.84 -5.85
C VAL A 82 9.99 7.10 -5.58
N SER A 83 10.09 5.81 -5.89
CA SER A 83 11.35 5.04 -5.77
C SER A 83 12.46 5.61 -6.63
N GLU A 84 12.17 5.96 -7.89
CA GLU A 84 13.17 6.54 -8.79
C GLU A 84 13.68 7.90 -8.27
N VAL A 85 12.77 8.78 -7.87
CA VAL A 85 13.12 10.09 -7.29
C VAL A 85 13.90 9.93 -5.99
N SER A 86 13.48 9.00 -5.12
CA SER A 86 14.15 8.74 -3.84
C SER A 86 15.58 8.22 -4.04
N THR A 87 15.79 7.26 -4.94
CA THR A 87 17.13 6.74 -5.26
C THR A 87 18.03 7.82 -5.85
N GLN A 88 17.53 8.65 -6.76
CA GLN A 88 18.31 9.74 -7.34
C GLN A 88 18.63 10.85 -6.34
N LEU A 89 17.68 11.17 -5.45
CA LEU A 89 17.90 12.16 -4.39
C LEU A 89 19.02 11.71 -3.45
N VAL A 90 18.98 10.43 -3.05
CA VAL A 90 20.02 9.80 -2.24
C VAL A 90 21.35 9.80 -2.98
N ALA A 91 21.39 9.37 -4.23
CA ALA A 91 22.62 9.35 -5.02
C ALA A 91 23.26 10.73 -5.22
N ARG A 92 22.45 11.80 -5.26
CA ARG A 92 22.93 13.19 -5.38
C ARG A 92 23.45 13.78 -4.06
N HIS A 93 22.83 13.45 -2.93
CA HIS A 93 23.16 14.06 -1.64
C HIS A 93 24.11 13.20 -0.79
N LEU A 94 24.11 11.89 -1.00
CA LEU A 94 24.89 10.93 -0.24
C LEU A 94 25.89 10.28 -1.18
N ARG A 95 27.17 10.31 -0.81
CA ARG A 95 28.28 9.70 -1.57
C ARG A 95 28.34 8.18 -1.36
N PHE A 96 27.20 7.50 -1.45
CA PHE A 96 27.13 6.05 -1.37
C PHE A 96 27.44 5.40 -2.73
N GLY A 97 27.91 4.15 -2.71
CA GLY A 97 27.97 3.33 -3.93
C GLY A 97 26.58 3.08 -4.51
N GLU A 98 26.50 2.54 -5.73
CA GLU A 98 25.24 2.26 -6.42
C GLU A 98 24.27 1.42 -5.57
N LEU A 99 24.80 0.41 -4.88
CA LEU A 99 24.05 -0.50 -4.02
C LEU A 99 23.51 0.20 -2.77
N GLY A 100 24.31 1.06 -2.13
CA GLY A 100 23.88 1.87 -0.99
C GLY A 100 22.84 2.92 -1.36
N SER A 101 22.97 3.53 -2.54
CA SER A 101 22.00 4.50 -3.05
C SER A 101 20.64 3.87 -3.35
N ARG A 102 20.64 2.63 -3.88
CA ARG A 102 19.42 1.84 -4.09
C ARG A 102 18.75 1.45 -2.78
N ALA A 103 19.51 0.96 -1.80
CA ALA A 103 18.99 0.57 -0.50
C ALA A 103 18.41 1.76 0.28
N CYS A 104 19.12 2.89 0.35
CA CYS A 104 18.58 4.09 1.00
C CYS A 104 17.41 4.70 0.21
N GLY A 105 17.47 4.63 -1.12
CA GLY A 105 16.37 5.06 -1.99
C GLY A 105 15.10 4.24 -1.78
N SER A 106 15.21 2.91 -1.62
CA SER A 106 14.07 2.04 -1.37
C SER A 106 13.44 2.32 0.00
N VAL A 107 14.24 2.47 1.06
CA VAL A 107 13.76 2.84 2.41
C VAL A 107 13.00 4.17 2.39
N LEU A 108 13.58 5.20 1.75
CA LEU A 108 12.94 6.51 1.62
C LEU A 108 11.63 6.41 0.83
N SER A 109 11.63 5.65 -0.27
CA SER A 109 10.44 5.47 -1.09
C SER A 109 9.34 4.70 -0.36
N GLY A 110 9.70 3.65 0.38
CA GLY A 110 8.78 2.85 1.18
C GLY A 110 8.15 3.67 2.30
N TYR A 111 8.91 4.60 2.90
CA TYR A 111 8.35 5.56 3.85
C TYR A 111 7.27 6.45 3.21
N VAL A 112 7.59 7.10 2.08
CA VAL A 112 6.68 8.02 1.39
C VAL A 112 5.44 7.27 0.87
N VAL A 113 5.62 6.12 0.22
CA VAL A 113 4.53 5.29 -0.31
C VAL A 113 3.68 4.73 0.84
N GLY A 114 4.31 4.26 1.91
CA GLY A 114 3.61 3.76 3.10
C GLY A 114 2.75 4.82 3.77
N PHE A 115 3.23 6.07 3.81
CA PHE A 115 2.48 7.21 4.33
C PHE A 115 1.22 7.51 3.48
N LEU A 116 1.36 7.54 2.15
CA LEU A 116 0.24 7.73 1.21
C LEU A 116 -0.74 6.55 1.25
N GLN A 117 -0.23 5.33 1.35
CA GLN A 117 -1.03 4.12 1.48
C GLN A 117 -1.86 4.14 2.75
N ALA A 118 -1.30 4.59 3.88
CA ALA A 118 -2.02 4.70 5.14
C ALA A 118 -3.19 5.68 5.06
N LEU A 119 -3.01 6.80 4.36
CA LEU A 119 -4.08 7.76 4.11
C LEU A 119 -5.19 7.15 3.24
N SER A 120 -4.78 6.41 2.21
CA SER A 120 -5.71 5.73 1.29
C SER A 120 -6.49 4.62 1.98
N GLU A 121 -5.83 3.85 2.86
CA GLU A 121 -6.46 2.84 3.73
C GLU A 121 -7.44 3.48 4.72
N TYR A 122 -7.09 4.61 5.32
CA TYR A 122 -7.98 5.33 6.22
C TYR A 122 -9.27 5.75 5.49
N ARG A 123 -9.13 6.33 4.30
CA ARG A 123 -10.24 6.68 3.42
C ARG A 123 -11.09 5.47 3.03
N LYS A 124 -10.46 4.36 2.61
CA LYS A 124 -11.16 3.11 2.27
C LYS A 124 -11.97 2.59 3.44
N LYS A 125 -11.42 2.61 4.66
CA LYS A 125 -12.12 2.15 5.87
C LYS A 125 -13.38 2.97 6.13
N LEU A 126 -13.30 4.30 6.02
CA LEU A 126 -14.45 5.19 6.21
C LEU A 126 -15.56 4.93 5.19
N LEU A 127 -15.19 4.74 3.92
CA LEU A 127 -16.13 4.40 2.85
C LEU A 127 -16.74 3.00 3.02
N SER A 128 -15.95 2.02 3.46
CA SER A 128 -16.40 0.65 3.67
C SER A 128 -17.35 0.50 4.87
N GLN A 129 -17.23 1.38 5.86
CA GLN A 129 -18.04 1.37 7.08
C GLN A 129 -19.27 2.28 7.02
N TYR A 130 -19.53 2.96 5.88
CA TYR A 130 -20.60 3.98 5.73
C TYR A 130 -20.57 5.10 6.78
N VAL A 131 -19.40 5.38 7.36
CA VAL A 131 -19.27 6.47 8.33
C VAL A 131 -19.35 7.82 7.62
N VAL A 132 -18.95 7.88 6.35
CA VAL A 132 -18.86 9.11 5.57
C VAL A 132 -19.25 8.87 4.11
N ASP A 133 -19.97 9.82 3.51
CA ASP A 133 -20.28 9.83 2.08
C ASP A 133 -19.03 10.07 1.21
N ALA A 134 -19.14 9.77 -0.09
CA ALA A 134 -18.04 9.95 -1.05
C ALA A 134 -17.44 11.37 -1.07
N VAL A 135 -18.25 12.39 -0.81
CA VAL A 135 -17.81 13.80 -0.73
C VAL A 135 -16.98 14.06 0.53
N GLY A 136 -17.42 13.54 1.68
CA GLY A 136 -16.67 13.67 2.94
C GLY A 136 -15.40 12.80 2.98
N ALA A 137 -15.34 11.75 2.16
CA ALA A 137 -14.16 10.90 2.02
C ALA A 137 -13.02 11.52 1.16
N ARG A 138 -13.15 12.75 0.66
CA ARG A 138 -12.04 13.43 -0.05
C ARG A 138 -10.91 13.74 0.92
N PHE A 139 -9.67 13.59 0.47
CA PHE A 139 -8.47 13.78 1.31
C PHE A 139 -8.43 15.13 2.04
N GLY A 140 -8.86 16.21 1.39
CA GLY A 140 -8.94 17.53 2.04
C GLY A 140 -9.89 17.54 3.23
N HIS A 141 -11.12 17.02 3.05
CA HIS A 141 -12.11 16.93 4.12
C HIS A 141 -11.63 16.03 5.26
N LEU A 142 -11.01 14.88 4.96
CA LEU A 142 -10.44 13.99 5.98
C LEU A 142 -9.39 14.67 6.86
N ILE A 143 -8.49 15.45 6.26
CA ILE A 143 -7.46 16.18 7.01
C ILE A 143 -8.08 17.32 7.81
N SER A 144 -9.00 18.07 7.21
CA SER A 144 -9.72 19.16 7.88
C SER A 144 -10.57 18.64 9.04
N ASP A 145 -11.22 17.49 8.92
CA ASP A 145 -12.03 16.86 9.97
C ASP A 145 -11.15 16.37 11.11
N ALA A 146 -10.03 15.72 10.81
CA ALA A 146 -9.05 15.31 11.81
C ALA A 146 -8.42 16.51 12.54
N ALA A 147 -8.20 17.63 11.82
CA ALA A 147 -7.72 18.88 12.41
C ALA A 147 -8.77 19.51 13.33
N ARG A 148 -10.03 19.59 12.88
CA ARG A 148 -11.15 20.12 13.68
C ARG A 148 -11.42 19.29 14.93
N ALA A 149 -11.25 17.97 14.85
CA ALA A 149 -11.38 17.07 15.99
C ALA A 149 -10.16 17.09 16.95
N GLY A 150 -9.10 17.86 16.64
CA GLY A 150 -7.86 17.89 17.44
C GLY A 150 -7.04 16.60 17.37
N GLN A 151 -7.39 15.67 16.48
CA GLN A 151 -6.78 14.32 16.38
C GLN A 151 -5.78 14.21 15.22
N LEU A 152 -5.45 15.30 14.53
CA LEU A 152 -4.54 15.30 13.38
C LEU A 152 -3.17 14.68 13.73
N ARG A 153 -2.54 15.14 14.81
CA ARG A 153 -1.21 14.67 15.24
C ARG A 153 -1.27 13.35 15.99
N THR A 154 -2.15 13.25 16.98
CA THR A 154 -2.24 12.10 17.91
C THR A 154 -2.94 10.88 17.29
N GLY A 155 -3.82 11.10 16.32
CA GLY A 155 -4.56 10.07 15.61
C GLY A 155 -4.01 9.81 14.20
N LEU A 156 -4.31 10.71 13.26
CA LEU A 156 -4.10 10.47 11.82
C LEU A 156 -2.61 10.36 11.46
N LEU A 157 -1.81 11.37 11.79
CA LEU A 157 -0.37 11.39 11.46
C LEU A 157 0.40 10.28 12.16
N ARG A 158 0.07 9.95 13.41
CA ARG A 158 0.69 8.82 14.12
C ARG A 158 0.46 7.49 13.39
N ARG A 159 -0.75 7.26 12.86
CA ARG A 159 -1.07 6.05 12.08
C ARG A 159 -0.35 6.03 10.74
N MET A 160 -0.29 7.17 10.06
CA MET A 160 0.42 7.29 8.79
C MET A 160 1.93 7.06 8.98
N HIS A 161 2.52 7.63 10.04
CA HIS A 161 3.91 7.40 10.40
C HIS A 161 4.19 5.93 10.73
N ALA A 162 3.36 5.30 11.56
CA ALA A 162 3.53 3.89 11.90
C ALA A 162 3.52 2.98 10.65
N ALA A 163 2.58 3.22 9.73
CA ALA A 163 2.50 2.50 8.47
C ALA A 163 3.68 2.80 7.53
N ALA A 164 4.15 4.06 7.48
CA ALA A 164 5.32 4.47 6.73
C ALA A 164 6.59 3.77 7.22
N VAL A 165 6.79 3.69 8.53
CA VAL A 165 7.91 2.96 9.13
C VAL A 165 7.85 1.48 8.75
N CYS A 166 6.71 0.82 8.93
CA CYS A 166 6.57 -0.60 8.53
C CYS A 166 6.88 -0.82 7.04
N SER A 167 6.38 0.06 6.17
CA SER A 167 6.61 -0.05 4.71
C SER A 167 8.08 0.20 4.36
N SER A 168 8.73 1.14 5.03
CA SER A 168 10.17 1.42 4.82
C SER A 168 11.07 0.24 5.22
N VAL A 169 10.72 -0.47 6.30
CA VAL A 169 11.43 -1.69 6.72
C VAL A 169 11.19 -2.82 5.74
N PHE A 170 9.94 -3.03 5.30
CA PHE A 170 9.61 -4.04 4.29
C PHE A 170 10.37 -3.81 2.98
N ASP A 171 10.30 -2.60 2.41
CA ASP A 171 10.98 -2.28 1.15
C ASP A 171 12.51 -2.33 1.30
N GLY A 172 13.05 -1.84 2.42
CA GLY A 172 14.46 -1.94 2.74
C GLY A 172 14.95 -3.39 2.72
N THR A 173 14.28 -4.26 3.47
CA THR A 173 14.60 -5.70 3.52
C THR A 173 14.45 -6.36 2.16
N PHE A 174 13.34 -6.12 1.46
CA PHE A 174 13.06 -6.71 0.16
C PHE A 174 14.14 -6.38 -0.87
N PHE A 175 14.46 -5.10 -1.05
CA PHE A 175 15.41 -4.68 -2.08
C PHE A 175 16.86 -5.04 -1.74
N CYS A 176 17.26 -4.94 -0.46
CA CYS A 176 18.59 -5.40 -0.02
C CYS A 176 18.77 -6.90 -0.25
N THR A 177 17.79 -7.73 0.14
CA THR A 177 17.85 -9.17 -0.07
C THR A 177 17.86 -9.52 -1.56
N ARG A 178 17.02 -8.86 -2.37
CA ARG A 178 17.00 -9.05 -3.82
C ARG A 178 18.36 -8.75 -4.43
N ASP A 179 18.96 -7.61 -4.10
CA ASP A 179 20.22 -7.17 -4.69
C ASP A 179 21.37 -8.11 -4.27
N ALA A 180 21.42 -8.51 -2.99
CA ALA A 180 22.39 -9.50 -2.51
C ALA A 180 22.27 -10.86 -3.22
N LEU A 181 21.04 -11.34 -3.45
CA LEU A 181 20.80 -12.63 -4.09
C LEU A 181 20.95 -12.57 -5.61
N SER A 182 20.72 -11.42 -6.23
CA SER A 182 20.84 -11.25 -7.69
C SER A 182 22.27 -11.48 -8.22
N ALA A 183 23.28 -11.36 -7.35
CA ALA A 183 24.66 -11.69 -7.68
C ALA A 183 24.90 -13.21 -7.85
N HIS A 184 24.01 -14.05 -7.31
CA HIS A 184 24.22 -15.50 -7.22
C HIS A 184 23.07 -16.34 -7.79
N LEU A 185 21.87 -15.77 -7.92
CA LEU A 185 20.65 -16.47 -8.32
C LEU A 185 20.01 -15.84 -9.55
N ASN A 186 19.24 -16.65 -10.29
CA ASN A 186 18.40 -16.16 -11.36
C ASN A 186 17.38 -15.14 -10.84
N PRO A 187 17.02 -14.11 -11.64
CA PRO A 187 16.14 -13.03 -11.20
C PRO A 187 14.82 -13.53 -10.55
N PRO A 188 14.06 -14.49 -11.12
CA PRO A 188 12.80 -14.93 -10.51
C PRO A 188 12.97 -15.52 -9.11
N LEU A 189 14.06 -16.26 -8.88
CA LEU A 189 14.33 -16.90 -7.60
C LEU A 189 14.79 -15.87 -6.55
N ALA A 190 15.63 -14.92 -6.94
CA ALA A 190 16.03 -13.81 -6.07
C ALA A 190 14.83 -12.97 -5.62
N TYR A 191 13.88 -12.69 -6.53
CA TYR A 191 12.62 -12.01 -6.22
C TYR A 191 11.74 -12.81 -5.26
N GLY A 192 11.59 -14.12 -5.49
CA GLY A 192 10.80 -15.00 -4.61
C GLY A 192 11.37 -15.10 -3.19
N MET A 193 12.70 -15.24 -3.07
CA MET A 193 13.37 -15.30 -1.78
C MET A 193 13.32 -13.95 -1.05
N ALA A 194 13.52 -12.85 -1.76
CA ALA A 194 13.37 -11.50 -1.19
C ALA A 194 11.95 -11.27 -0.63
N ALA A 195 10.92 -11.73 -1.36
CA ALA A 195 9.52 -11.66 -0.91
C ALA A 195 9.24 -12.54 0.31
N ALA A 196 9.98 -13.64 0.51
CA ALA A 196 9.83 -14.52 1.66
C ALA A 196 10.52 -13.97 2.93
N THR A 197 11.55 -13.14 2.75
CA THR A 197 12.32 -12.55 3.87
C THR A 197 11.78 -11.23 4.40
N ALA A 198 10.99 -10.51 3.58
CA ALA A 198 10.43 -9.20 3.91
C ALA A 198 9.03 -9.34 4.54
#